data_AF-A0A135VFM5-F1
#
_entry.id   AF-A0A135VFM5-F1
#
_cell.length_a   1.000
_cell.length_b   1.000
_cell.length_c   1.000
_cell.angle_alpha   90.00
_cell.angle_beta   90.00
_cell.angle_gamma   90.00
#
_symmetry.space_group_name_H-M   'P 1'
#
loop_
_entity.id
_entity.type
_entity.pdbx_description
1 polymer ?
#
loop_
_entity_poly.entity_id
_entity_poly.type
_entity_poly.pdbx_seq_one_letter_code
_entity_poly.pdbx_strand_id
1 'polypeptide(L)'
;MQTVDMVIREVHAGLWFLVVGYYFFLFIFLLFFRWRKTGNPFQFAMAMFFLLLAIGRCFYFVGDFYADPASLTGTLVIYTPYLGESPFWLMAGAFFQWMALALLSATAGFMIFGKRWAEIAFAVPAVGLGFVLGFIPLDATTRVLLSGTAGAIYALFIPLLFWYLAWQSGGMLRRSNLFLGLGFFVLFAGRVIHAARYFLADMVFGSVTIPGVMAPGLIVIGLILIAAGNEWGQAS
;
A
#
# COMPACT_ATOMS: atom_id res chain seq x y z
N MET A 1 12.89 28.92 -11.85
CA MET A 1 12.75 27.45 -11.91
C MET A 1 12.50 26.86 -10.52
N GLN A 2 13.25 27.28 -9.49
CA GLN A 2 13.06 26.89 -8.08
C GLN A 2 11.61 26.92 -7.55
N THR A 3 10.79 27.91 -7.95
CA THR A 3 9.40 28.03 -7.50
C THR A 3 8.45 27.00 -8.10
N VAL A 4 8.63 26.61 -9.37
CA VAL A 4 7.76 25.64 -10.04
C VAL A 4 8.05 24.23 -9.51
N ASP A 5 9.32 23.87 -9.36
CA ASP A 5 9.73 22.58 -8.82
C ASP A 5 9.27 22.41 -7.35
N MET A 6 9.32 23.49 -6.58
CA MET A 6 8.80 23.50 -5.21
C MET A 6 7.29 23.30 -5.16
N VAL A 7 6.52 24.00 -6.00
CA VAL A 7 5.05 23.83 -6.07
C VAL A 7 4.68 22.39 -6.43
N ILE A 8 5.38 21.77 -7.38
CA ILE A 8 5.13 20.38 -7.78
C ILE A 8 5.42 19.41 -6.62
N ARG A 9 6.52 19.62 -5.87
CA ARG A 9 6.83 18.81 -4.68
C ARG A 9 5.74 18.93 -3.62
N GLU A 10 5.27 20.14 -3.32
CA GLU A 10 4.21 20.34 -2.33
C GLU A 10 2.88 19.71 -2.77
N VAL A 11 2.55 19.75 -4.06
CA VAL A 11 1.38 19.05 -4.60
C VAL A 11 1.52 17.53 -4.45
N HIS A 12 2.69 16.96 -4.77
CA HIS A 12 2.97 15.55 -4.54
C HIS A 12 2.83 15.18 -3.06
N ALA A 13 3.40 15.98 -2.16
CA ALA A 13 3.31 15.76 -0.73
C ALA A 13 1.86 15.81 -0.24
N GLY A 14 1.09 16.80 -0.69
CA GLY A 14 -0.35 16.95 -0.38
C GLY A 14 -1.18 15.76 -0.83
N LEU A 15 -0.94 15.20 -2.02
CA LEU A 15 -1.62 14.00 -2.50
C LEU A 15 -1.31 12.76 -1.64
N TRP A 16 -0.08 12.63 -1.17
CA TRP A 16 0.29 11.55 -0.25
C TRP A 16 -0.33 11.73 1.15
N PHE A 17 -0.45 12.96 1.64
CA PHE A 17 -1.21 13.25 2.86
C PHE A 17 -2.67 12.84 2.72
N LEU A 18 -3.28 13.11 1.57
CA LEU A 18 -4.64 12.68 1.28
C LEU A 18 -4.73 11.15 1.32
N VAL A 19 -3.81 10.41 0.71
CA VAL A 19 -3.75 8.94 0.81
C VAL A 19 -3.67 8.45 2.26
N VAL A 20 -2.79 9.04 3.07
CA VAL A 20 -2.65 8.70 4.51
C VAL A 20 -3.96 8.97 5.25
N GLY A 21 -4.58 10.13 5.00
CA GLY A 21 -5.88 10.51 5.57
C GLY A 21 -6.98 9.50 5.21
N TYR A 22 -7.04 9.05 3.96
CA TYR A 22 -8.01 8.04 3.55
C TYR A 22 -7.75 6.66 4.17
N TYR A 23 -6.50 6.21 4.30
CA TYR A 23 -6.19 4.98 5.03
C TYR A 23 -6.68 5.06 6.48
N PHE A 24 -6.40 6.18 7.16
CA PHE A 24 -6.84 6.38 8.54
C PHE A 24 -8.36 6.47 8.66
N PHE A 25 -9.02 7.14 7.71
CA PHE A 25 -10.47 7.21 7.64
C PHE A 25 -11.11 5.82 7.49
N LEU A 26 -10.62 5.00 6.56
CA LEU A 26 -11.12 3.62 6.39
C LEU A 26 -10.86 2.77 7.62
N PHE A 27 -9.70 2.92 8.28
CA PHE A 27 -9.43 2.27 9.55
C PHE A 27 -10.49 2.60 10.61
N ILE A 28 -10.74 3.89 10.87
CA ILE A 28 -11.76 4.33 11.85
C ILE A 28 -13.13 3.81 11.45
N PHE A 29 -13.50 3.96 10.17
CA PHE A 29 -14.80 3.54 9.67
C PHE A 29 -15.04 2.05 9.89
N LEU A 30 -14.11 1.21 9.43
CA LEU A 30 -14.21 -0.25 9.57
C LEU A 30 -14.15 -0.70 11.03
N LEU A 31 -13.33 -0.08 11.88
CA LEU A 31 -13.20 -0.47 13.28
C LEU A 31 -14.45 -0.10 14.09
N PHE A 32 -14.83 1.18 14.09
CA PHE A 32 -15.85 1.71 15.00
C PHE A 32 -17.28 1.48 14.51
N PHE A 33 -17.53 1.58 13.21
CA PHE A 33 -18.88 1.48 12.67
C PHE A 33 -19.24 0.06 12.24
N ARG A 34 -18.25 -0.75 11.86
CA ARG A 34 -18.52 -2.07 11.27
C ARG A 34 -18.13 -3.20 12.22
N TRP A 35 -16.85 -3.34 12.54
CA TRP A 35 -16.38 -4.42 13.40
C TRP A 35 -17.04 -4.40 14.78
N ARG A 36 -17.20 -3.22 15.41
CA ARG A 36 -17.89 -3.11 16.69
C ARG A 36 -19.34 -3.60 16.66
N LYS A 37 -20.02 -3.53 15.51
CA LYS A 37 -21.41 -3.99 15.35
C LYS A 37 -21.50 -5.45 14.94
N THR A 38 -20.64 -5.92 14.05
CA THR A 38 -20.72 -7.26 13.45
C THR A 38 -19.88 -8.31 14.18
N GLY A 39 -18.83 -7.89 14.89
CA GLY A 39 -17.81 -8.79 15.46
C GLY A 39 -16.99 -9.57 14.42
N ASN A 40 -17.14 -9.29 13.12
CA ASN A 40 -16.54 -10.09 12.07
C ASN A 40 -15.00 -9.92 12.02
N PRO A 41 -14.21 -10.99 12.21
CA PRO A 41 -12.74 -10.91 12.23
C PRO A 41 -12.15 -10.36 10.93
N PHE A 42 -12.82 -10.52 9.79
CA PHE A 42 -12.40 -9.94 8.52
C PHE A 42 -12.38 -8.42 8.54
N GLN A 43 -13.43 -7.81 9.10
CA GLN A 43 -13.55 -6.35 9.16
C GLN A 43 -12.50 -5.76 10.09
N PHE A 44 -12.17 -6.48 11.16
CA PHE A 44 -11.05 -6.13 12.03
C PHE A 44 -9.71 -6.21 11.31
N ALA A 45 -9.44 -7.31 10.60
CA ALA A 45 -8.22 -7.48 9.83
C ALA A 45 -8.06 -6.40 8.75
N MET A 46 -9.15 -6.06 8.04
CA MET A 46 -9.17 -4.97 7.07
C MET A 46 -8.93 -3.60 7.72
N ALA A 47 -9.48 -3.34 8.91
CA ALA A 47 -9.23 -2.10 9.64
C ALA A 47 -7.74 -1.99 10.03
N MET A 48 -7.19 -3.05 10.61
CA MET A 48 -5.77 -3.13 10.98
C MET A 48 -4.83 -3.07 9.78
N PHE A 49 -5.22 -3.64 8.65
CA PHE A 49 -4.50 -3.51 7.38
C PHE A 49 -4.34 -2.04 7.00
N PHE A 50 -5.43 -1.25 7.03
CA PHE A 50 -5.35 0.17 6.71
C PHE A 50 -4.58 0.99 7.73
N LEU A 51 -4.66 0.65 9.01
CA LEU A 51 -3.83 1.28 10.04
C LEU A 51 -2.33 1.06 9.77
N LEU A 52 -1.93 -0.17 9.49
CA LEU A 52 -0.54 -0.51 9.17
C LEU A 52 -0.07 0.16 7.87
N LEU A 53 -0.94 0.27 6.85
CA LEU A 53 -0.64 1.04 5.65
C LEU A 53 -0.46 2.54 5.94
N ALA A 54 -1.30 3.13 6.80
CA ALA A 54 -1.17 4.53 7.20
C ALA A 54 0.16 4.78 7.91
N ILE A 55 0.48 3.96 8.92
CA ILE A 55 1.75 4.06 9.68
C ILE A 55 2.94 3.88 8.73
N GLY A 56 2.95 2.82 7.92
CA GLY A 56 4.02 2.57 6.97
C GLY A 56 4.17 3.73 5.96
N ARG A 57 3.06 4.32 5.51
CA ARG A 57 3.11 5.46 4.58
C ARG A 57 3.61 6.74 5.24
N CYS A 58 3.38 6.97 6.54
CA CYS A 58 4.03 8.07 7.26
C CYS A 58 5.56 7.93 7.25
N PHE A 59 6.08 6.72 7.51
CA PHE A 59 7.52 6.47 7.43
C PHE A 59 8.08 6.66 6.01
N TYR A 60 7.40 6.14 4.99
CA TYR A 60 7.79 6.39 3.59
C TYR A 60 7.67 7.86 3.19
N PHE A 61 6.72 8.60 3.74
CA PHE A 61 6.58 10.03 3.47
C PHE A 61 7.77 10.81 4.01
N VAL A 62 8.18 10.54 5.25
CA VAL A 62 9.41 11.14 5.83
C VAL A 62 10.64 10.72 5.02
N GLY A 63 10.73 9.43 4.66
CA GLY A 63 11.79 8.91 3.81
C GLY A 63 11.87 9.61 2.44
N ASP A 64 10.78 9.57 1.68
CA ASP A 64 10.68 10.05 0.29
C ASP A 64 10.83 11.59 0.19
N PHE A 65 10.44 12.39 1.19
CA PHE A 65 10.43 13.87 1.07
C PHE A 65 11.46 14.59 1.94
N TYR A 66 11.92 13.98 3.03
CA TYR A 66 12.78 14.66 4.02
C TYR A 66 14.12 13.97 4.26
N ALA A 67 14.27 12.70 3.85
CA ALA A 67 15.51 11.92 4.02
C ALA A 67 16.12 11.43 2.69
N ASP A 68 15.44 11.62 1.56
CA ASP A 68 15.92 11.25 0.22
C ASP A 68 16.46 12.48 -0.55
N PRO A 69 17.75 12.51 -0.92
CA PRO A 69 18.34 13.57 -1.74
C PRO A 69 17.72 13.66 -3.15
N ALA A 70 17.19 12.54 -3.68
CA ALA A 70 16.60 12.45 -5.01
C ALA A 70 15.11 12.85 -5.06
N SER A 71 14.57 13.38 -3.96
CA SER A 71 13.18 13.80 -3.82
C SER A 71 12.84 15.09 -4.57
N LEU A 72 13.84 15.96 -4.79
CA LEU A 72 13.75 17.15 -5.61
C LEU A 72 14.29 16.85 -7.01
N THR A 73 13.44 16.99 -8.01
CA THR A 73 13.83 16.86 -9.41
C THR A 73 14.79 17.99 -9.77
N GLY A 74 15.96 17.64 -10.29
CA GLY A 74 16.87 18.58 -10.93
C GLY A 74 18.34 18.31 -10.65
N THR A 75 19.06 17.88 -11.70
CA THR A 75 20.52 17.77 -11.87
C THR A 75 21.34 19.02 -11.52
N LEU A 76 20.76 20.05 -10.89
CA LEU A 76 21.34 21.39 -10.75
C LEU A 76 21.55 21.85 -9.32
N VAL A 77 21.00 21.19 -8.29
CA VAL A 77 21.22 21.59 -6.90
C VAL A 77 21.45 20.36 -6.02
N ILE A 78 22.63 20.28 -5.42
CA ILE A 78 22.95 19.32 -4.36
C ILE A 78 22.05 19.65 -3.18
N TYR A 79 20.94 18.94 -3.03
CA TYR A 79 20.06 19.08 -1.89
C TYR A 79 20.56 18.18 -0.76
N THR A 80 20.96 18.81 0.35
CA THR A 80 21.23 18.08 1.59
C THR A 80 19.89 17.86 2.30
N PRO A 81 19.42 16.61 2.47
CA PRO A 81 18.15 16.34 3.14
C PRO A 81 18.12 16.89 4.57
N TYR A 82 16.99 17.49 4.97
CA TYR A 82 16.83 18.11 6.29
C TYR A 82 17.10 17.16 7.46
N LEU A 83 16.80 15.86 7.29
CA LEU A 83 16.95 14.85 8.33
C LEU A 83 18.20 13.97 8.17
N GLY A 84 19.06 14.27 7.19
CA GLY A 84 20.16 13.40 6.78
C GLY A 84 19.69 12.14 6.06
N GLU A 85 20.61 11.49 5.32
CA GLU A 85 20.33 10.21 4.68
C GLU A 85 20.31 9.11 5.74
N SER A 86 19.13 8.57 6.02
CA SER A 86 18.97 7.45 6.96
C SER A 86 18.09 6.35 6.37
N PRO A 87 18.60 5.11 6.28
CA PRO A 87 17.83 3.98 5.76
C PRO A 87 16.68 3.57 6.69
N PHE A 88 16.68 4.06 7.94
CA PHE A 88 15.70 3.72 8.97
C PHE A 88 14.26 3.98 8.50
N TRP A 89 13.99 5.12 7.86
CA TRP A 89 12.64 5.51 7.44
C TRP A 89 12.06 4.52 6.41
N LEU A 90 12.87 4.11 5.44
CA LEU A 90 12.47 3.13 4.44
C LEU A 90 12.33 1.72 5.04
N MET A 91 13.19 1.35 5.99
CA MET A 91 13.12 0.07 6.69
C MET A 91 11.85 -0.06 7.54
N ALA A 92 11.55 0.96 8.36
CA ALA A 92 10.34 1.01 9.17
C ALA A 92 9.09 1.01 8.27
N GLY A 93 9.08 1.83 7.23
CA GLY A 93 7.98 1.86 6.25
C GLY A 93 7.73 0.51 5.60
N ALA A 94 8.79 -0.18 5.16
CA ALA A 94 8.71 -1.51 4.58
C ALA A 94 8.13 -2.50 5.59
N PHE A 95 8.67 -2.55 6.81
CA PHE A 95 8.19 -3.45 7.85
C PHE A 95 6.66 -3.35 8.05
N PHE A 96 6.14 -2.14 8.28
CA PHE A 96 4.70 -1.95 8.50
C PHE A 96 3.86 -2.33 7.28
N GLN A 97 4.32 -2.01 6.07
CA GLN A 97 3.61 -2.40 4.84
C GLN A 97 3.57 -3.92 4.65
N TRP A 98 4.64 -4.62 4.97
CA TRP A 98 4.71 -6.08 4.88
C TRP A 98 3.88 -6.76 5.99
N MET A 99 3.84 -6.18 7.19
CA MET A 99 2.90 -6.64 8.23
C MET A 99 1.44 -6.45 7.81
N ALA A 100 1.11 -5.35 7.11
CA ALA A 100 -0.22 -5.16 6.55
C ALA A 100 -0.56 -6.28 5.55
N LEU A 101 0.34 -6.55 4.60
CA LEU A 101 0.16 -7.62 3.63
C LEU A 101 0.00 -8.99 4.30
N ALA A 102 0.80 -9.29 5.32
CA ALA A 102 0.72 -10.52 6.10
C ALA A 102 -0.64 -10.69 6.76
N LEU A 103 -1.18 -9.62 7.35
CA LEU A 103 -2.48 -9.66 8.01
C LEU A 103 -3.61 -9.95 7.02
N LEU A 104 -3.58 -9.30 5.86
CA LEU A 104 -4.59 -9.51 4.83
C LEU A 104 -4.47 -10.91 4.21
N SER A 105 -3.25 -11.38 3.90
CA SER A 105 -3.04 -12.73 3.35
C SER A 105 -3.40 -13.83 4.34
N ALA A 106 -3.11 -13.65 5.64
CA ALA A 106 -3.51 -14.57 6.70
C ALA A 106 -5.04 -14.75 6.75
N THR A 107 -5.76 -13.62 6.80
CA THR A 107 -7.23 -13.60 6.87
C THR A 107 -7.85 -14.23 5.64
N ALA A 108 -7.28 -13.94 4.48
CA ALA A 108 -7.70 -14.51 3.21
C ALA A 108 -7.46 -16.04 3.14
N GLY A 109 -6.31 -16.51 3.63
CA GLY A 109 -6.01 -17.94 3.76
C GLY A 109 -6.99 -18.66 4.70
N PHE A 110 -7.34 -18.03 5.82
CA PHE A 110 -8.36 -18.56 6.74
C PHE A 110 -9.74 -18.65 6.07
N MET A 111 -10.15 -17.63 5.31
CA MET A 111 -11.46 -17.61 4.63
C MET A 111 -11.62 -18.71 3.58
N ILE A 112 -10.57 -19.01 2.82
CA ILE A 112 -10.64 -19.99 1.74
C ILE A 112 -10.61 -21.42 2.28
N PHE A 113 -9.70 -21.69 3.22
CA PHE A 113 -9.42 -23.05 3.65
C PHE A 113 -10.07 -23.42 4.98
N GLY A 114 -10.52 -22.44 5.77
CA GLY A 114 -11.12 -22.64 7.09
C GLY A 114 -10.19 -23.27 8.13
N LYS A 115 -8.89 -23.40 7.81
CA LYS A 115 -7.90 -24.12 8.62
C LYS A 115 -6.77 -23.19 9.05
N ARG A 116 -6.40 -23.28 10.33
CA ARG A 116 -5.35 -22.46 10.95
C ARG A 116 -3.97 -22.62 10.30
N TRP A 117 -3.65 -23.79 9.77
CA TRP A 117 -2.37 -23.98 9.07
C TRP A 117 -2.28 -23.17 7.78
N ALA A 118 -3.41 -22.94 7.09
CA ALA A 118 -3.43 -22.13 5.87
C ALA A 118 -3.19 -20.66 6.21
N GLU A 119 -3.86 -20.13 7.24
CA GLU A 119 -3.62 -18.78 7.76
C GLU A 119 -2.11 -18.53 8.01
N ILE A 120 -1.44 -19.47 8.71
CA ILE A 120 0.00 -19.39 8.98
C ILE A 120 0.81 -19.44 7.69
N ALA A 121 0.50 -20.39 6.78
CA ALA A 121 1.23 -20.54 5.52
C ALA A 121 1.17 -19.28 4.63
N PHE A 122 0.05 -18.57 4.61
CA PHE A 122 -0.09 -17.32 3.86
C PHE A 122 0.52 -16.10 4.57
N ALA A 123 0.60 -16.12 5.89
CA ALA A 123 1.19 -15.04 6.70
C ALA A 123 2.72 -15.08 6.72
N VAL A 124 3.30 -16.27 6.94
CA VAL A 124 4.73 -16.46 7.21
C VAL A 124 5.65 -15.84 6.16
N PRO A 125 5.42 -15.99 4.84
CA PRO A 125 6.29 -15.38 3.84
C PRO A 125 6.31 -13.85 3.92
N ALA A 126 5.13 -13.22 4.09
CA ALA A 126 5.04 -11.76 4.23
C ALA A 126 5.64 -11.27 5.55
N VAL A 127 5.48 -12.01 6.64
CA VAL A 127 6.12 -11.69 7.93
C VAL A 127 7.63 -11.76 7.81
N GLY A 128 8.17 -12.86 7.24
CA GLY A 128 9.60 -13.04 7.02
C GLY A 128 10.19 -11.92 6.17
N LEU A 129 9.53 -11.54 5.07
CA LEU A 129 9.95 -10.42 4.23
C LEU A 129 9.92 -9.09 4.98
N GLY A 130 8.90 -8.86 5.81
CA GLY A 130 8.83 -7.67 6.66
C GLY A 130 10.00 -7.57 7.64
N PHE A 131 10.36 -8.67 8.30
CA PHE A 131 11.53 -8.70 9.19
C PHE A 131 12.85 -8.49 8.44
N VAL A 132 13.03 -9.17 7.31
CA VAL A 132 14.23 -9.03 6.48
C VAL A 132 14.39 -7.58 6.01
N LEU A 133 13.33 -6.98 5.44
CA LEU A 133 13.40 -5.61 4.94
C LEU A 133 13.47 -4.55 6.06
N GLY A 134 12.90 -4.85 7.21
CA GLY A 134 12.81 -3.92 8.35
C GLY A 134 14.04 -3.89 9.27
N PHE A 135 14.78 -4.99 9.37
CA PHE A 135 15.85 -5.13 10.35
C PHE A 135 17.20 -5.56 9.77
N ILE A 136 17.23 -6.14 8.57
CA ILE A 136 18.48 -6.50 7.91
C ILE A 136 18.92 -5.35 7.01
N PRO A 137 20.14 -4.81 7.22
CA PRO A 137 20.71 -3.85 6.29
C PRO A 137 21.05 -4.60 4.99
N LEU A 138 20.25 -4.34 3.97
CA LEU A 138 20.46 -4.88 2.61
C LEU A 138 21.05 -3.78 1.74
N ASP A 139 21.86 -4.17 0.77
CA ASP A 139 22.26 -3.28 -0.32
C ASP A 139 21.02 -2.83 -1.11
N ALA A 140 21.14 -1.66 -1.77
CA ALA A 140 20.02 -1.04 -2.47
C ALA A 140 19.44 -1.96 -3.56
N THR A 141 20.29 -2.68 -4.29
CA THR A 141 19.90 -3.57 -5.38
C THR A 141 19.10 -4.77 -4.86
N THR A 142 19.61 -5.46 -3.83
CA THR A 142 18.91 -6.58 -3.19
C THR A 142 17.60 -6.14 -2.58
N ARG A 143 17.55 -4.96 -1.94
CA ARG A 143 16.31 -4.42 -1.37
C ARG A 143 15.26 -4.15 -2.44
N VAL A 144 15.64 -3.52 -3.55
CA VAL A 144 14.73 -3.23 -4.67
C VAL A 144 14.27 -4.53 -5.33
N LEU A 145 15.17 -5.48 -5.58
CA LEU A 145 14.81 -6.77 -6.18
C LEU A 145 13.88 -7.59 -5.29
N LEU A 146 14.19 -7.70 -4.00
CA LEU A 146 13.39 -8.46 -3.04
C LEU A 146 12.01 -7.83 -2.85
N SER A 147 11.96 -6.53 -2.54
CA SER A 147 10.69 -5.83 -2.30
C SER A 147 9.87 -5.66 -3.58
N GLY A 148 10.51 -5.46 -4.73
CA GLY A 148 9.87 -5.32 -6.03
C GLY A 148 9.26 -6.64 -6.51
N THR A 149 10.04 -7.73 -6.49
CA THR A 149 9.58 -9.05 -6.95
C THR A 149 8.48 -9.59 -6.04
N ALA A 150 8.74 -9.61 -4.72
CA ALA A 150 7.73 -10.10 -3.79
C ALA A 150 6.53 -9.15 -3.72
N GLY A 151 6.74 -7.84 -3.81
CA GLY A 151 5.67 -6.85 -3.87
C GLY A 151 4.77 -7.05 -5.09
N ALA A 152 5.33 -7.33 -6.27
CA ALA A 152 4.56 -7.63 -7.48
C ALA A 152 3.72 -8.92 -7.33
N ILE A 153 4.29 -9.96 -6.72
CA ILE A 153 3.57 -11.20 -6.43
C ILE A 153 2.37 -10.92 -5.51
N TYR A 154 2.58 -10.21 -4.40
CA TYR A 154 1.50 -9.88 -3.46
C TYR A 154 0.47 -8.90 -4.05
N ALA A 155 0.91 -7.97 -4.90
CA ALA A 155 0.06 -7.02 -5.62
C ALA A 155 -0.95 -7.71 -6.55
N LEU A 156 -0.59 -8.87 -7.11
CA LEU A 156 -1.51 -9.67 -7.94
C LEU A 156 -2.27 -10.69 -7.10
N PHE A 157 -1.60 -11.30 -6.12
CA PHE A 157 -2.17 -12.34 -5.27
C PHE A 157 -3.44 -11.85 -4.54
N ILE A 158 -3.40 -10.67 -3.91
CA ILE A 158 -4.52 -10.16 -3.11
C ILE A 158 -5.76 -9.88 -3.98
N PRO A 159 -5.68 -9.14 -5.09
CA PRO A 159 -6.83 -8.94 -5.97
C PRO A 159 -7.41 -10.24 -6.55
N LEU A 160 -6.55 -11.13 -7.02
CA LEU A 160 -6.95 -12.43 -7.57
C LEU A 160 -7.70 -13.26 -6.52
N LEU A 161 -7.28 -13.16 -5.26
CA LEU A 161 -7.94 -13.83 -4.17
C LEU A 161 -9.37 -13.31 -3.95
N PHE A 162 -9.56 -12.00 -3.94
CA PHE A 162 -10.90 -11.42 -3.81
C PHE A 162 -11.80 -11.77 -5.00
N TRP A 163 -11.25 -11.81 -6.22
CA TRP A 163 -11.99 -12.28 -7.39
C TRP A 163 -12.32 -13.77 -7.33
N TYR A 164 -11.45 -14.59 -6.77
CA TYR A 164 -11.75 -15.99 -6.50
C TYR A 164 -12.91 -16.14 -5.49
N LEU A 165 -12.88 -15.38 -4.38
CA LEU A 165 -14.00 -15.34 -3.43
C LEU A 165 -15.28 -14.83 -4.08
N ALA A 166 -15.19 -13.87 -5.00
CA ALA A 166 -16.31 -13.39 -5.77
C ALA A 166 -16.90 -14.46 -6.70
N TRP A 167 -16.04 -15.28 -7.32
CA TRP A 167 -16.48 -16.39 -8.17
C TRP A 167 -17.25 -17.45 -7.37
N GLN A 168 -16.81 -17.74 -6.15
CA GLN A 168 -17.45 -18.72 -5.28
C GLN A 168 -18.69 -18.21 -4.55
N SER A 169 -18.86 -16.90 -4.42
CA SER A 169 -20.00 -16.30 -3.71
C SER A 169 -21.18 -15.99 -4.63
N GLY A 170 -22.39 -15.99 -4.07
CA GLY A 170 -23.62 -15.60 -4.75
C GLY A 170 -24.12 -14.22 -4.31
N GLY A 171 -25.03 -13.63 -5.08
CA GLY A 171 -25.77 -12.43 -4.69
C GLY A 171 -24.91 -11.18 -4.46
N MET A 172 -25.18 -10.46 -3.37
CA MET A 172 -24.51 -9.20 -3.04
C MET A 172 -23.06 -9.38 -2.56
N LEU A 173 -22.75 -10.53 -1.94
CA LEU A 173 -21.38 -10.90 -1.55
C LEU A 173 -20.45 -11.00 -2.77
N ARG A 174 -20.95 -11.52 -3.91
CA ARG A 174 -20.19 -11.54 -5.17
C ARG A 174 -19.81 -10.14 -5.64
N ARG A 175 -20.77 -9.21 -5.64
CA ARG A 175 -20.53 -7.82 -6.06
C ARG A 175 -19.55 -7.10 -5.13
N SER A 176 -19.70 -7.32 -3.83
CA SER A 176 -18.78 -6.80 -2.81
C SER A 176 -17.34 -7.27 -3.06
N ASN A 177 -17.15 -8.58 -3.20
CA ASN A 177 -15.82 -9.17 -3.43
C ASN A 177 -15.21 -8.76 -4.78
N LEU A 178 -16.01 -8.56 -5.84
CA LEU A 178 -15.53 -8.03 -7.12
C LEU A 178 -14.96 -6.61 -6.97
N PHE A 179 -15.67 -5.74 -6.26
CA PHE A 179 -15.25 -4.35 -6.03
C PHE A 179 -14.06 -4.26 -5.09
N LEU A 180 -13.99 -5.12 -4.06
CA LEU A 180 -12.81 -5.25 -3.21
C LEU A 180 -11.59 -5.68 -4.05
N GLY A 181 -11.73 -6.71 -4.89
CA GLY A 181 -10.65 -7.16 -5.77
C GLY A 181 -10.17 -6.06 -6.73
N LEU A 182 -11.11 -5.36 -7.38
CA LEU A 182 -10.79 -4.24 -8.27
C LEU A 182 -10.11 -3.08 -7.51
N GLY A 183 -10.62 -2.73 -6.33
CA GLY A 183 -10.06 -1.66 -5.52
C GLY A 183 -8.65 -1.97 -5.02
N PHE A 184 -8.40 -3.21 -4.58
CA PHE A 184 -7.05 -3.66 -4.24
C PHE A 184 -6.13 -3.68 -5.46
N PHE A 185 -6.62 -4.11 -6.62
CA PHE A 185 -5.82 -4.11 -7.85
C PHE A 185 -5.35 -2.70 -8.20
N VAL A 186 -6.27 -1.72 -8.21
CA VAL A 186 -5.96 -0.33 -8.51
C VAL A 186 -5.04 0.28 -7.44
N LEU A 187 -5.28 -0.01 -6.15
CA LEU A 187 -4.42 0.43 -5.05
C LEU A 187 -2.98 -0.08 -5.21
N PHE A 188 -2.81 -1.38 -5.51
CA PHE A 188 -1.49 -1.96 -5.68
C PHE A 188 -0.80 -1.50 -6.97
N ALA A 189 -1.55 -1.28 -8.05
CA ALA A 189 -1.02 -0.67 -9.28
C ALA A 189 -0.41 0.71 -8.98
N GLY A 190 -1.10 1.56 -8.22
CA GLY A 190 -0.56 2.85 -7.78
C GLY A 190 0.72 2.72 -6.95
N ARG A 191 0.82 1.70 -6.08
CA ARG A 191 2.04 1.43 -5.30
C ARG A 191 3.20 0.94 -6.15
N VAL A 192 2.94 0.08 -7.14
CA VAL A 192 3.95 -0.40 -8.09
C VAL A 192 4.48 0.76 -8.94
N ILE A 193 3.60 1.65 -9.42
CA ILE A 193 3.99 2.86 -10.15
C ILE A 193 4.88 3.76 -9.29
N HIS A 194 4.54 3.96 -8.00
CA HIS A 194 5.39 4.74 -7.09
C HIS A 194 6.78 4.13 -6.88
N ALA A 195 6.83 2.80 -6.73
CA ALA A 195 8.10 2.09 -6.55
C ALA A 195 8.96 2.17 -7.82
N ALA A 196 8.34 2.09 -9.00
CA ALA A 196 8.99 2.19 -10.30
C ALA A 196 9.18 3.62 -10.80
N ARG A 197 8.93 4.66 -9.97
CA ARG A 197 8.84 6.07 -10.42
C ARG A 197 10.06 6.56 -11.17
N TYR A 198 11.27 6.19 -10.74
CA TYR A 198 12.51 6.61 -11.39
C TYR A 198 12.70 5.92 -12.73
N PHE A 199 12.47 4.61 -12.78
CA PHE A 199 12.52 3.83 -14.02
C PHE A 199 11.48 4.31 -15.05
N LEU A 200 10.25 4.58 -14.61
CA LEU A 200 9.17 5.08 -15.47
C LEU A 200 9.41 6.51 -15.94
N ALA A 201 10.03 7.35 -15.09
CA ALA A 201 10.44 8.69 -15.49
C ALA A 201 11.46 8.63 -16.63
N ASP A 202 12.46 7.76 -16.52
CA ASP A 202 13.53 7.67 -17.51
C ASP A 202 13.09 7.00 -18.82
N MET A 203 12.24 5.97 -18.76
CA MET A 203 11.89 5.17 -19.94
C MET A 203 10.59 5.55 -20.64
N VAL A 204 9.65 6.19 -19.95
CA VAL A 204 8.28 6.39 -20.48
C VAL A 204 7.84 7.85 -20.46
N PHE A 205 7.99 8.53 -19.31
CA PHE A 205 7.34 9.82 -19.09
C PHE A 205 8.26 11.04 -19.26
N GLY A 206 9.58 10.85 -19.28
CA GLY A 206 10.56 11.92 -19.33
C GLY A 206 10.59 12.82 -18.09
N SER A 207 9.82 12.49 -17.04
CA SER A 207 9.71 13.25 -15.80
C SER A 207 9.21 12.39 -14.64
N VAL A 208 9.75 12.61 -13.44
CA VAL A 208 9.32 11.99 -12.17
C VAL A 208 7.98 12.57 -11.68
N THR A 209 7.54 13.70 -12.23
CA THR A 209 6.29 14.39 -11.83
C THR A 209 5.04 13.60 -12.18
N ILE A 210 5.02 12.98 -13.35
CA ILE A 210 3.85 12.23 -13.83
C ILE A 210 3.61 10.97 -12.97
N PRO A 211 4.60 10.08 -12.74
CA PRO A 211 4.44 8.97 -11.80
C PRO A 211 4.13 9.42 -10.37
N GLY A 212 4.67 10.57 -9.94
CA GLY A 212 4.48 11.12 -8.59
C GLY A 212 3.05 11.57 -8.27
N VAL A 213 2.29 12.05 -9.27
CA VAL A 213 0.85 12.36 -9.14
C VAL A 213 -0.03 11.15 -9.43
N MET A 214 0.31 10.36 -10.44
CA MET A 214 -0.49 9.20 -10.84
C MET A 214 -0.59 8.15 -9.74
N ALA A 215 0.52 7.86 -9.04
CA ALA A 215 0.55 6.86 -7.98
C ALA A 215 -0.46 7.14 -6.85
N PRO A 216 -0.42 8.29 -6.15
CA PRO A 216 -1.40 8.59 -5.11
C PRO A 216 -2.82 8.71 -5.67
N GLY A 217 -3.01 9.25 -6.88
CA GLY A 217 -4.33 9.32 -7.52
C GLY A 217 -4.97 7.94 -7.71
N LEU A 218 -4.22 6.96 -8.22
CA LEU A 218 -4.68 5.58 -8.35
C LEU A 218 -4.99 4.96 -6.98
N ILE A 219 -4.14 5.19 -5.97
CA ILE A 219 -4.38 4.68 -4.62
C ILE A 219 -5.71 5.20 -4.08
N VAL A 220 -6.03 6.49 -4.26
CA VAL A 220 -7.31 7.08 -3.83
C VAL A 220 -8.49 6.44 -4.54
N ILE A 221 -8.41 6.26 -5.86
CA ILE A 221 -9.45 5.56 -6.63
C ILE A 221 -9.64 4.14 -6.09
N GLY A 222 -8.55 3.42 -5.83
CA GLY A 222 -8.58 2.09 -5.22
C GLY A 222 -9.26 2.09 -3.85
N LEU A 223 -9.00 3.10 -3.02
CA LEU A 223 -9.62 3.25 -1.70
C LEU A 223 -11.12 3.51 -1.78
N ILE A 224 -11.57 4.32 -2.73
CA ILE A 224 -13.00 4.57 -2.98
C ILE A 224 -13.69 3.27 -3.41
N LEU A 225 -13.06 2.49 -4.29
CA LEU A 225 -13.59 1.19 -4.72
C LEU A 225 -13.66 0.19 -3.56
N ILE A 226 -12.64 0.15 -2.69
CA ILE A 226 -12.65 -0.70 -1.49
C ILE A 226 -13.76 -0.27 -0.53
N ALA A 227 -13.99 1.04 -0.35
CA ALA A 227 -15.08 1.56 0.46
C ALA A 227 -16.45 1.15 -0.11
N ALA A 228 -16.65 1.35 -1.42
CA ALA A 228 -17.89 0.99 -2.11
C ALA A 228 -18.15 -0.53 -2.08
N GLY A 229 -17.13 -1.36 -2.34
CA GLY A 229 -17.22 -2.81 -2.27
C GLY A 229 -17.58 -3.29 -0.87
N ASN A 230 -17.00 -2.65 0.15
CA ASN A 230 -17.38 -2.89 1.53
C ASN A 230 -18.86 -2.60 1.77
N GLU A 231 -19.41 -1.47 1.31
CA GLU A 231 -20.82 -1.10 1.53
C GLU A 231 -21.80 -2.11 0.95
N TRP A 232 -21.54 -2.65 -0.23
CA TRP A 232 -22.42 -3.66 -0.83
C TRP A 232 -22.43 -5.00 -0.12
N GLY A 233 -21.38 -5.31 0.66
CA GLY A 233 -21.37 -6.48 1.52
C GLY A 233 -22.35 -6.39 2.70
N GLN A 234 -22.95 -5.22 2.95
CA GLN A 234 -23.87 -4.98 4.07
C GLN A 234 -25.36 -5.04 3.72
N ALA A 235 -25.72 -4.92 2.45
CA ALA A 235 -27.14 -4.83 2.06
C ALA A 235 -27.90 -6.17 2.20
N SER A 236 -27.24 -7.23 2.68
CA SER A 236 -27.76 -8.59 2.90
C SER A 236 -28.11 -8.85 4.36
#